data_AF-A0A7W8ZUN2-F1
#
_entry.id   AF-A0A7W8ZUN2-F1
#
_cell.length_a   1.000
_cell.length_b   1.000
_cell.length_c   1.000
_cell.angle_alpha   90.00
_cell.angle_beta   90.00
_cell.angle_gamma   90.00
#
_symmetry.space_group_name_H-M   'P 1'
#
loop_
_entity.id
_entity.type
_entity.pdbx_description
1 polymer ?
#
loop_
_entity_poly.entity_id
_entity_poly.type
_entity_poly.pdbx_seq_one_letter_code
_entity_poly.pdbx_strand_id
1 'polypeptide(L)'
;MTDLDAITKLEAAINSHDATSIAACFSADYVSETPHHPSRNFEGRATVLRNWTAILNRFPNLTARVLRRAINGDDVWSEWEMDGAVADGTSAGIVGPVIWRTDSNGLVSWARFYLEPATARPIRHS
;
A
#
# COMPACT_ATOMS: atom_id res chain seq x y z
N MET A 1 -15.37 -2.68 11.49
CA MET A 1 -14.99 -2.25 10.14
C MET A 1 -14.78 -3.52 9.34
N THR A 2 -15.39 -3.67 8.18
CA THR A 2 -15.15 -4.85 7.35
C THR A 2 -13.77 -4.74 6.68
N ASP A 3 -13.16 -5.85 6.29
CA ASP A 3 -11.88 -5.81 5.57
C ASP A 3 -11.95 -4.99 4.27
N LEU A 4 -13.12 -4.98 3.62
CA LEU A 4 -13.37 -4.15 2.43
C LEU A 4 -13.34 -2.65 2.74
N ASP A 5 -13.75 -2.25 3.94
CA ASP A 5 -13.66 -0.86 4.40
C ASP A 5 -12.20 -0.48 4.65
N ALA A 6 -11.36 -1.39 5.16
CA ALA A 6 -9.94 -1.15 5.39
C ALA A 6 -9.17 -0.90 4.07
N ILE A 7 -9.50 -1.65 3.01
CA ILE A 7 -8.98 -1.42 1.65
C ILE A 7 -9.31 0.00 1.18
N THR A 8 -10.58 0.35 1.23
CA THR A 8 -11.08 1.65 0.76
C THR A 8 -10.48 2.81 1.59
N LYS A 9 -10.35 2.62 2.91
CA LYS A 9 -9.74 3.59 3.81
C LYS A 9 -8.26 3.81 3.50
N LEU A 10 -7.49 2.73 3.28
CA LEU A 10 -6.07 2.86 2.94
C LEU A 10 -5.87 3.52 1.59
N GLU A 11 -6.67 3.16 0.58
CA GLU A 11 -6.64 3.79 -0.75
C GLU A 11 -6.93 5.30 -0.65
N ALA A 12 -7.96 5.69 0.10
CA ALA A 12 -8.28 7.09 0.34
C ALA A 12 -7.18 7.83 1.12
N ALA A 13 -6.57 7.18 2.12
CA ALA A 13 -5.49 7.77 2.91
C ALA A 13 -4.21 7.98 2.08
N ILE A 14 -3.87 7.07 1.17
CA ILE A 14 -2.73 7.27 0.26
C ILE A 14 -3.00 8.47 -0.65
N ASN A 15 -4.20 8.55 -1.24
CA ASN A 15 -4.59 9.66 -2.11
C ASN A 15 -4.84 11.00 -1.38
N SER A 16 -4.88 11.02 -0.04
CA SER A 16 -4.90 12.27 0.71
C SER A 16 -3.52 12.91 0.85
N HIS A 17 -2.46 12.19 0.47
CA HIS A 17 -1.06 12.63 0.55
C HIS A 17 -0.64 13.04 1.98
N ASP A 18 -1.25 12.44 3.00
CA ASP A 18 -0.89 12.65 4.41
C ASP A 18 -0.36 11.35 5.03
N ALA A 19 0.95 11.33 5.30
CA ALA A 19 1.63 10.19 5.92
C ALA A 19 1.02 9.79 7.28
N THR A 20 0.46 10.75 8.03
CA THR A 20 -0.20 10.47 9.32
C THR A 20 -1.50 9.70 9.11
N SER A 21 -2.33 10.15 8.17
CA SER A 21 -3.56 9.44 7.75
C SER A 21 -3.27 8.03 7.25
N ILE A 22 -2.20 7.86 6.47
CA ILE A 22 -1.77 6.53 5.99
C ILE A 22 -1.35 5.66 7.17
N ALA A 23 -0.45 6.14 8.04
CA ALA A 23 0.02 5.39 9.19
C ALA A 23 -1.13 5.02 10.15
N ALA A 24 -2.16 5.85 10.29
CA ALA A 24 -3.34 5.58 11.09
C ALA A 24 -4.19 4.40 10.59
N CYS A 25 -3.91 3.86 9.40
CA CYS A 25 -4.53 2.64 8.91
C CYS A 25 -3.88 1.35 9.46
N PHE A 26 -2.70 1.44 10.07
CA PHE A 26 -1.91 0.28 10.51
C PHE A 26 -1.94 0.13 12.05
N SER A 27 -1.87 -1.11 12.54
CA SER A 27 -1.77 -1.41 13.97
C SER A 27 -0.39 -0.98 14.51
N ALA A 28 -0.30 -0.76 15.81
CA ALA A 28 0.96 -0.29 16.42
C ALA A 28 2.13 -1.26 16.19
N ASP A 29 1.83 -2.56 16.19
CA ASP A 29 2.70 -3.72 16.02
C ASP A 29 2.71 -4.28 14.58
N TYR A 30 2.24 -3.51 13.61
CA TYR A 30 2.14 -3.94 12.21
C TYR A 30 3.42 -4.59 11.67
N VAL A 31 3.28 -5.69 10.93
CA VAL A 31 4.39 -6.40 10.29
C VAL A 31 4.33 -6.28 8.77
N SER A 32 5.44 -5.85 8.17
CA SER A 32 5.60 -5.72 6.72
C SER A 32 6.58 -6.76 6.18
N GLU A 33 6.13 -7.58 5.24
CA GLU A 33 6.94 -8.59 4.56
C GLU A 33 7.12 -8.28 3.07
N THR A 34 8.33 -8.52 2.58
CA THR A 34 8.72 -8.36 1.17
C THR A 34 9.44 -9.63 0.73
N PRO A 35 8.71 -10.68 0.29
CA PRO A 35 9.29 -12.01 0.08
C PRO A 35 10.44 -12.05 -0.93
N HIS A 36 10.39 -11.24 -1.98
CA HIS A 36 11.48 -11.13 -2.95
C HIS A 36 12.70 -10.38 -2.41
N HIS A 37 12.52 -9.59 -1.35
CA HIS A 37 13.59 -8.77 -0.75
C HIS A 37 13.51 -8.77 0.78
N PRO A 38 13.70 -9.92 1.48
CA PRO A 38 13.42 -10.03 2.92
C PRO A 38 14.17 -9.02 3.81
N SER A 39 15.32 -8.49 3.34
CA SER A 39 16.05 -7.42 4.02
C SER A 39 15.29 -6.09 4.10
N ARG A 40 14.18 -5.94 3.37
CA ARG A 40 13.28 -4.76 3.42
C ARG A 40 12.09 -4.97 4.36
N ASN A 41 11.98 -6.14 5.01
CA ASN A 41 10.96 -6.35 6.03
C ASN A 41 11.14 -5.36 7.18
N PHE A 42 10.03 -4.96 7.80
CA PHE A 42 10.06 -4.09 8.97
C PHE A 42 8.81 -4.27 9.82
N GLU A 43 8.88 -3.74 11.04
CA GLU A 43 7.78 -3.75 11.99
C GLU A 43 7.44 -2.33 12.49
N GLY A 44 6.20 -2.19 12.92
CA GLY A 44 5.66 -1.06 13.65
C GLY A 44 5.11 0.07 12.78
N ARG A 45 3.97 0.63 13.21
CA ARG A 45 3.36 1.83 12.60
C ARG A 45 4.29 3.03 12.54
N ALA A 46 5.18 3.19 13.52
CA ALA A 46 6.16 4.27 13.51
C ALA A 46 7.08 4.19 12.27
N THR A 47 7.41 2.98 11.83
CA THR A 47 8.20 2.75 10.60
C THR A 47 7.37 3.01 9.36
N VAL A 48 6.08 2.65 9.36
CA VAL A 48 5.13 3.02 8.30
C VAL A 48 5.11 4.52 8.08
N LEU A 49 4.93 5.30 9.16
CA LEU A 49 4.93 6.77 9.10
C LEU A 49 6.22 7.31 8.47
N ARG A 50 7.38 6.87 8.96
CA ARG A 50 8.68 7.31 8.41
C ARG A 50 8.82 7.00 6.92
N ASN A 51 8.45 5.78 6.50
CA ASN A 51 8.57 5.35 5.12
C ASN A 51 7.63 6.16 4.20
N TRP A 52 6.37 6.34 4.59
CA TRP A 52 5.41 7.11 3.81
C TRP A 52 5.74 8.60 3.76
N THR A 53 6.27 9.19 4.83
CA THR A 53 6.81 10.56 4.77
C THR A 53 7.92 10.68 3.73
N ALA A 54 8.86 9.72 3.68
CA ALA A 54 9.94 9.74 2.69
C ALA A 54 9.40 9.55 1.26
N ILE A 55 8.45 8.63 1.06
CA ILE A 55 7.80 8.37 -0.24
C ILE A 55 7.08 9.63 -0.73
N LEU A 56 6.23 10.25 0.10
CA LEU A 56 5.46 11.43 -0.30
C LEU A 56 6.34 12.67 -0.52
N ASN A 57 7.45 12.82 0.20
CA ASN A 57 8.45 13.86 -0.09
C ASN A 57 9.10 13.66 -1.47
N ARG A 58 9.29 12.41 -1.90
CA ARG A 58 9.86 12.08 -3.21
C ARG A 58 8.82 12.15 -4.33
N PHE A 59 7.58 11.75 -4.04
CA PHE A 59 6.46 11.64 -4.98
C PHE A 59 5.22 12.38 -4.41
N PRO A 60 5.21 13.73 -4.45
CA PRO A 60 4.16 14.52 -3.81
C PRO A 60 2.78 14.40 -4.48
N ASN A 61 2.73 13.93 -5.73
CA ASN A 61 1.50 13.71 -6.49
C ASN A 61 1.18 12.21 -6.63
N LEU A 62 1.63 11.39 -5.67
CA LEU A 62 1.43 9.94 -5.73
C LEU A 62 -0.05 9.59 -5.57
N THR A 63 -0.60 8.93 -6.59
CA THR A 63 -1.95 8.37 -6.57
C THR A 63 -1.90 6.87 -6.41
N ALA A 64 -2.92 6.30 -5.76
CA ALA A 64 -3.06 4.85 -5.59
C ALA A 64 -4.44 4.41 -6.05
N ARG A 65 -4.50 3.21 -6.64
CA ARG A 65 -5.74 2.59 -7.08
C ARG A 65 -5.73 1.09 -6.81
N VAL A 66 -6.83 0.59 -6.25
CA VAL A 66 -7.06 -0.85 -6.10
C VAL A 66 -7.73 -1.38 -7.37
N LEU A 67 -7.04 -2.28 -8.06
CA LEU A 67 -7.47 -2.86 -9.34
C LEU A 67 -8.46 -4.00 -9.15
N ARG A 68 -8.13 -4.90 -8.24
CA ARG A 68 -8.88 -6.12 -7.92
C ARG A 68 -8.76 -6.40 -6.44
N ARG A 69 -9.76 -7.05 -5.87
CA ARG A 69 -9.74 -7.47 -4.46
C ARG A 69 -10.54 -8.75 -4.26
N ALA A 70 -10.14 -9.55 -3.27
CA ALA A 70 -10.88 -10.72 -2.80
C ALA A 70 -10.61 -10.93 -1.30
N ILE A 71 -11.56 -11.55 -0.61
CA ILE A 71 -11.44 -11.92 0.82
C ILE A 71 -11.47 -13.45 0.92
N ASN A 72 -10.52 -14.02 1.66
CA ASN A 72 -10.45 -15.45 1.91
C ASN A 72 -10.16 -15.70 3.40
N GLY A 73 -11.22 -15.97 4.17
CA GLY A 73 -11.12 -15.97 5.63
C GLY A 73 -10.66 -14.59 6.11
N ASP A 74 -9.56 -14.56 6.87
CA ASP A 74 -8.96 -13.32 7.40
C ASP A 74 -8.00 -12.65 6.41
N ASP A 75 -7.68 -13.30 5.28
CA ASP A 75 -6.75 -12.76 4.28
C ASP A 75 -7.48 -11.86 3.27
N VAL A 76 -7.00 -10.63 3.17
CA VAL A 76 -7.34 -9.69 2.11
C VAL A 76 -6.33 -9.83 0.98
N TRP A 77 -6.82 -10.13 -0.22
CA TRP A 77 -6.05 -10.08 -1.45
C TRP A 77 -6.41 -8.80 -2.19
N SER A 78 -5.41 -8.01 -2.55
CA SER A 78 -5.61 -6.75 -3.26
C SER A 78 -4.53 -6.55 -4.31
N GLU A 79 -4.90 -6.10 -5.49
CA GLU A 79 -3.98 -5.71 -6.55
C GLU A 79 -3.95 -4.18 -6.61
N TRP A 80 -2.76 -3.59 -6.54
CA TRP A 80 -2.57 -2.15 -6.48
C TRP A 80 -1.82 -1.63 -7.71
N GLU A 81 -2.15 -0.40 -8.06
CA GLU A 81 -1.35 0.46 -8.93
C GLU A 81 -1.10 1.76 -8.16
N MET A 82 0.17 2.13 -7.98
CA MET A 82 0.54 3.42 -7.41
C MET A 82 1.43 4.17 -8.40
N ASP A 83 1.01 5.36 -8.78
CA ASP A 83 1.68 6.19 -9.78
C ASP A 83 2.10 7.51 -9.12
N GLY A 84 3.39 7.82 -9.20
CA GLY A 84 3.94 9.10 -8.78
C GLY A 84 4.90 9.59 -9.83
N ALA A 85 4.56 10.71 -10.48
CA ALA A 85 5.50 11.37 -11.37
C ALA A 85 6.68 11.95 -10.55
N VAL A 86 7.91 11.58 -10.91
CA VAL A 86 9.08 12.40 -10.56
C VAL A 86 9.05 13.69 -11.38
N ALA A 87 9.67 14.75 -10.87
CA ALA A 87 9.69 16.07 -11.52
C ALA A 87 10.26 16.07 -12.96
N ASP A 88 10.97 15.00 -13.36
CA ASP A 88 11.51 14.80 -14.70
C ASP A 88 10.54 14.09 -15.68
N GLY A 89 9.33 13.74 -15.23
CA GLY A 89 8.27 13.15 -16.05
C GLY A 89 8.39 11.64 -16.28
N THR A 90 9.40 10.96 -15.71
CA THR A 90 9.55 9.51 -15.82
C THR A 90 8.62 8.80 -14.84
N SER A 91 7.37 8.51 -15.21
CA SER A 91 6.51 7.65 -14.38
C SER A 91 6.60 6.20 -14.83
N ALA A 92 7.17 5.37 -13.95
CA ALA A 92 6.99 3.93 -13.94
C ALA A 92 6.36 3.59 -12.59
N GLY A 93 5.02 3.64 -12.52
CA GLY A 93 4.28 3.32 -11.31
C GLY A 93 4.61 1.93 -10.77
N ILE A 94 4.44 1.71 -9.47
CA ILE A 94 4.56 0.37 -8.88
C ILE A 94 3.22 -0.36 -8.98
N VAL A 95 3.24 -1.62 -9.38
CA VAL A 95 2.05 -2.44 -9.56
C VAL A 95 2.25 -3.83 -8.97
N GLY A 96 1.16 -4.45 -8.53
CA GLY A 96 1.17 -5.84 -8.12
C GLY A 96 0.28 -6.16 -6.93
N PRO A 97 0.28 -7.41 -6.48
CA PRO A 97 -0.55 -7.84 -5.36
C PRO A 97 0.06 -7.50 -3.99
N VAL A 98 -0.83 -7.21 -3.05
CA VAL A 98 -0.57 -7.11 -1.61
C VAL A 98 -1.59 -8.00 -0.91
N ILE A 99 -1.08 -8.87 -0.03
CA ILE A 99 -1.88 -9.74 0.83
C ILE A 99 -1.76 -9.21 2.25
N TRP A 100 -2.87 -9.05 2.96
CA TRP A 100 -2.87 -8.36 4.23
C TRP A 100 -4.01 -8.81 5.12
N ARG A 101 -3.86 -8.56 6.42
CA ARG A 101 -4.88 -8.86 7.44
C ARG A 101 -5.14 -7.63 8.28
N THR A 102 -6.34 -7.57 8.85
CA THR A 102 -6.69 -6.55 9.83
C THR A 102 -6.79 -7.14 11.25
N ASP A 103 -6.60 -6.29 12.25
CA ASP A 103 -6.89 -6.62 13.65
C ASP A 103 -8.40 -6.44 13.96
N SER A 104 -8.81 -6.70 15.20
CA SER A 104 -10.21 -6.54 15.63
C SER A 104 -10.73 -5.09 15.54
N ASN A 105 -9.84 -4.10 15.41
CA ASN A 105 -10.20 -2.69 15.20
C ASN A 105 -10.26 -2.33 13.70
N GLY A 106 -9.97 -3.29 12.82
CA GLY A 106 -9.86 -3.12 11.38
C GLY A 106 -8.56 -2.43 10.93
N LEU A 107 -7.56 -2.31 11.79
CA LEU A 107 -6.25 -1.77 11.41
C LEU A 107 -5.41 -2.86 10.76
N VAL A 108 -4.62 -2.51 9.76
CA VAL A 108 -3.71 -3.45 9.11
C VAL A 108 -2.66 -3.93 10.11
N SER A 109 -2.68 -5.22 10.43
CA SER A 109 -1.76 -5.84 11.40
C SER A 109 -0.60 -6.55 10.72
N TRP A 110 -0.79 -6.99 9.49
CA TRP A 110 0.25 -7.66 8.71
C TRP A 110 -0.01 -7.45 7.23
N ALA A 111 1.05 -7.26 6.44
CA ALA A 111 0.96 -7.29 4.99
C ALA A 111 2.21 -7.87 4.35
N ARG A 112 2.01 -8.45 3.17
CA ARG A 112 3.02 -9.01 2.30
C ARG A 112 2.94 -8.37 0.92
N PHE A 113 4.04 -7.80 0.48
CA PHE A 113 4.13 -7.01 -0.75
C PHE A 113 4.84 -7.75 -1.88
N TYR A 114 4.23 -7.69 -3.06
CA TYR A 114 4.79 -8.14 -4.33
C TYR A 114 4.73 -7.03 -5.39
N LEU A 115 4.76 -5.76 -4.94
CA LEU A 115 4.76 -4.58 -5.81
C LEU A 115 6.12 -4.41 -6.47
N GLU A 116 6.13 -4.22 -7.79
CA GLU A 116 7.33 -3.95 -8.57
C GLU A 116 7.09 -2.78 -9.54
N PRO A 117 8.15 -2.05 -9.95
CA PRO A 117 8.03 -1.03 -10.98
C PRO A 117 7.48 -1.61 -12.29
N ALA A 118 6.46 -0.97 -12.85
CA ALA A 118 5.94 -1.30 -14.17
C ALA A 118 6.90 -0.79 -15.25
N THR A 119 7.36 -1.68 -16.14
CA THR A 119 8.24 -1.30 -17.25
C THR A 119 7.48 -0.75 -18.47
N ALA A 120 6.14 -0.85 -18.44
CA ALA A 120 5.20 -0.31 -19.43
C ALA A 120 3.81 -0.19 -18.77
N ARG A 121 2.89 0.54 -19.42
CA ARG A 121 1.53 0.68 -18.91
C ARG A 121 0.80 -0.68 -18.90
N PRO A 122 0.17 -1.09 -17.78
CA PRO A 122 -0.60 -2.32 -17.73
C PRO A 122 -1.79 -2.29 -18.71
N ILE A 123 -2.09 -3.42 -19.35
CA ILE A 123 -3.33 -3.59 -20.12
C ILE A 123 -4.51 -3.52 -19.14
N ARG A 124 -5.48 -2.68 -19.45
CA ARG A 124 -6.69 -2.51 -18.64
C ARG A 124 -7.84 -3.24 -19.32
N HIS A 125 -8.43 -4.20 -18.61
CA HIS A 125 -9.71 -4.76 -19.00
C HIS A 125 -10.80 -3.83 -18.48
N SER A 126 -11.67 -3.38 -19.38
CA SER A 126 -12.90 -2.62 -19.10
C SER A 126 -13.93 -3.47 -18.37
#